data_AF-A0A957FQG2-F1
#
_entry.id   AF-A0A957FQG2-F1
#
_cell.length_a   1.000
_cell.length_b   1.000
_cell.length_c   1.000
_cell.angle_alpha   90.00
_cell.angle_beta   90.00
_cell.angle_gamma   90.00
#
_symmetry.space_group_name_H-M   'P 1'
#
loop_
_entity.id
_entity.type
_entity.pdbx_description
1 polymer ?
#
loop_
_entity_poly.entity_id
_entity_poly.type
_entity_poly.pdbx_seq_one_letter_code
_entity_poly.pdbx_strand_id
1 'polypeptide(L)'
;RRFYLWRDQSNQPTASFWHYLRSDDGLTQIQHVILGVMLAALVSMAVFRLAQPYAFADRQIATGNYLAENGTEPSFLYTALYSMIGFNPQWLGNMEEIQRLQAPEANFPPAIQWTDRPAILFPLSNMLLYGMGLLAGIAAWAGFMWALWRIVRGKPDWLIHALPVAWVGLYFLFAATRWVKSVRYFLPIYPILFILAGWLFLELWRRTDKQKAGRVLVGVALAATLLSSLLWANAFTEIYRQPMTRVAASEWMYENIPTAVSLLYQTNDGTAQEIQLPLWGGDIVPGLPLTAPFTLPEDGTVTGVRFNYLSSVDGLPNNATLRVGLDAPFDNGATVQGQIPLTLDDRRTTAEISLPPTPLQADIQHSLIADLGAGGGIRAGTSIITSEHWDDALPSRLHGRDPYSQFFRGLSDGQMTTTHPDSFEKREQLLAWLTEADFVVLSSQRSLWQLPRIPMTYPLMVRYYDALFSGELGFEKVAEFHGDINIGPLYISDTGGKIGWGETPEIGWPPPPEWAAEEAFSVYDHPPVWIFRKTDAYTPAVGQEILGNIDLSQQITMNPQQATEAPNGLLLTE
;
A
#
# COMPACT_ATOMS: atom_id res chain seq x y z
N ARG A 1 18.44 46.29 -28.23
CA ARG A 1 19.53 47.13 -28.78
C ARG A 1 18.93 47.87 -30.00
N ARG A 2 18.84 49.20 -30.12
CA ARG A 2 19.63 50.28 -29.48
C ARG A 2 21.08 49.86 -29.29
N PHE A 3 21.71 49.47 -30.41
CA PHE A 3 23.11 49.78 -30.65
C PHE A 3 23.06 50.90 -31.68
N TYR A 4 23.50 52.09 -31.27
CA TYR A 4 23.42 53.27 -32.11
C TYR A 4 24.53 53.22 -33.16
N LEU A 5 24.14 53.33 -34.42
CA LEU A 5 24.92 53.84 -35.56
C LEU A 5 26.35 53.28 -35.74
N TRP A 6 26.46 52.22 -36.54
CA TRP A 6 27.63 52.00 -37.38
C TRP A 6 27.27 52.33 -38.84
N ARG A 7 27.38 53.61 -39.17
CA ARG A 7 27.35 54.23 -40.52
C ARG A 7 27.54 55.73 -40.32
N ASP A 8 28.33 56.46 -41.11
CA ASP A 8 29.03 56.15 -42.37
C ASP A 8 30.30 57.08 -42.39
N GLN A 9 31.33 57.01 -43.25
CA GLN A 9 31.39 56.56 -44.64
C GLN A 9 32.74 55.89 -45.05
N SER A 10 32.62 54.89 -45.93
CA SER A 10 33.42 54.73 -47.17
C SER A 10 34.85 54.17 -47.19
N ASN A 11 35.09 53.36 -48.24
CA ASN A 11 36.35 53.07 -48.92
C ASN A 11 37.63 52.95 -48.09
N GLN A 12 37.96 51.73 -47.66
CA GLN A 12 39.36 51.26 -47.68
C GLN A 12 39.45 49.75 -48.00
N PRO A 13 40.60 49.26 -48.48
CA PRO A 13 40.79 47.87 -48.90
C PRO A 13 40.80 46.90 -47.69
N THR A 14 40.82 45.60 -48.01
CA THR A 14 40.93 44.47 -47.05
C THR A 14 42.14 44.53 -46.11
N ALA A 15 43.10 45.42 -46.34
CA ALA A 15 44.22 45.69 -45.43
C ALA A 15 43.81 46.29 -44.07
N SER A 16 42.69 47.03 -43.99
CA SER A 16 42.25 47.66 -42.73
C SER A 16 41.87 46.65 -41.65
N PHE A 17 41.35 45.47 -42.02
CA PHE A 17 40.91 44.42 -41.11
C PHE A 17 42.06 43.82 -40.29
N TRP A 18 43.18 43.47 -40.92
CA TRP A 18 44.34 42.89 -40.21
C TRP A 18 45.07 43.89 -39.32
N HIS A 19 44.94 45.19 -39.62
CA HIS A 19 45.45 46.25 -38.75
C HIS A 19 44.50 46.48 -37.56
N TYR A 20 43.18 46.46 -37.81
CA TYR A 20 42.15 46.49 -36.76
C TYR A 20 42.30 45.33 -35.77
N LEU A 21 42.45 44.09 -36.24
CA LEU A 21 42.65 42.91 -35.37
C LEU A 21 43.93 42.96 -34.50
N ARG A 22 44.86 43.88 -34.78
CA ARG A 22 46.08 44.12 -33.99
C ARG A 22 46.01 45.41 -33.16
N SER A 23 44.97 46.23 -33.32
CA SER A 23 44.70 47.32 -32.39
C SER A 23 44.05 46.78 -31.11
N ASP A 24 44.09 47.57 -30.04
CA ASP A 24 43.49 47.18 -28.76
C ASP A 24 41.99 46.84 -28.91
N ASP A 25 41.26 47.56 -29.77
CA ASP A 25 39.83 47.29 -30.06
C ASP A 25 39.60 45.94 -30.75
N GLY A 26 40.39 45.60 -31.77
CA GLY A 26 40.21 44.34 -32.51
C GLY A 26 40.73 43.13 -31.75
N LEU A 27 41.82 43.28 -30.97
CA LEU A 27 42.24 42.27 -29.99
C LEU A 27 41.16 42.03 -28.95
N THR A 28 40.54 43.10 -28.44
CA THR A 28 39.39 43.02 -27.52
C THR A 28 38.23 42.26 -28.16
N GLN A 29 37.91 42.50 -29.45
CA GLN A 29 36.86 41.72 -30.14
C GLN A 29 37.23 40.24 -30.34
N ILE A 30 38.47 39.91 -30.70
CA ILE A 30 38.93 38.51 -30.79
C ILE A 30 38.75 37.80 -29.44
N GLN A 31 39.15 38.45 -28.34
CA GLN A 31 38.98 37.91 -26.99
C GLN A 31 37.51 37.60 -26.69
N HIS A 32 36.59 38.52 -27.00
CA HIS A 32 35.14 38.29 -26.82
C HIS A 32 34.60 37.12 -27.67
N VAL A 33 35.08 36.94 -28.90
CA VAL A 33 34.68 35.82 -29.76
C VAL A 33 35.19 34.49 -29.20
N ILE A 34 36.47 34.41 -28.82
CA ILE A 34 37.05 33.20 -28.22
C ILE A 34 36.36 32.84 -26.90
N LEU A 35 36.11 33.84 -26.04
CA LEU A 35 35.36 33.66 -24.79
C LEU A 35 33.93 33.17 -25.04
N GLY A 36 33.22 33.74 -26.03
CA GLY A 36 31.86 33.29 -26.39
C GLY A 36 31.82 31.86 -26.93
N VAL A 37 32.81 31.45 -27.74
CA VAL A 37 32.89 30.09 -28.29
C VAL A 37 33.22 29.07 -27.19
N MET A 38 34.17 29.35 -26.30
CA MET A 38 34.46 28.45 -25.17
C MET A 38 33.28 28.35 -24.18
N LEU A 39 32.57 29.47 -23.93
CA LEU A 39 31.37 29.48 -23.09
C LEU A 39 30.26 28.61 -23.69
N ALA A 40 30.03 28.66 -25.00
CA ALA A 40 29.06 27.81 -25.69
C ALA A 40 29.43 26.32 -25.61
N ALA A 41 30.71 25.97 -25.80
CA ALA A 41 31.19 24.59 -25.68
C ALA A 41 31.00 24.03 -24.26
N LEU A 42 31.29 24.83 -23.23
CA LEU A 42 31.12 24.46 -21.82
C LEU A 42 29.66 24.26 -21.43
N VAL A 43 28.76 25.18 -21.82
CA VAL A 43 27.31 25.02 -21.54
C VAL A 43 26.73 23.80 -22.27
N SER A 44 27.21 23.52 -23.48
CA SER A 44 26.79 22.33 -24.24
C SER A 44 27.17 21.04 -23.53
N MET A 45 28.43 20.92 -23.07
CA MET A 45 28.89 19.72 -22.34
C MET A 45 28.27 19.60 -20.95
N ALA A 46 27.81 20.71 -20.34
CA ALA A 46 27.12 20.72 -19.06
C ALA A 46 25.69 20.19 -19.14
N VAL A 47 24.85 20.69 -20.07
CA VAL A 47 23.48 20.16 -20.29
C VAL A 47 23.53 18.68 -20.66
N PHE A 48 24.52 18.31 -21.48
CA PHE A 48 24.81 16.94 -21.94
C PHE A 48 25.21 15.95 -20.83
N ARG A 49 25.59 16.43 -19.64
CA ARG A 49 25.86 15.57 -18.47
C ARG A 49 24.78 15.63 -17.39
N LEU A 50 24.13 16.77 -17.24
CA LEU A 50 23.19 17.03 -16.14
C LEU A 50 21.80 16.47 -16.42
N ALA A 51 21.35 16.50 -17.67
CA ALA A 51 20.06 15.94 -18.07
C ALA A 51 20.19 14.46 -18.46
N GLN A 52 20.54 13.60 -17.47
CA GLN A 52 20.41 12.13 -17.41
C GLN A 52 21.71 11.31 -17.29
N PRO A 53 21.66 10.18 -16.54
CA PRO A 53 22.70 9.76 -15.61
C PRO A 53 23.17 8.31 -15.92
N TYR A 54 23.85 7.56 -15.06
CA TYR A 54 24.61 7.90 -13.85
C TYR A 54 26.06 8.20 -14.29
N ALA A 55 26.22 9.25 -15.08
CA ALA A 55 26.65 9.14 -16.49
C ALA A 55 28.12 8.77 -16.78
N PHE A 56 28.89 8.22 -15.85
CA PHE A 56 30.14 7.56 -16.20
C PHE A 56 30.03 6.08 -15.85
N ALA A 57 30.25 5.21 -16.84
CA ALA A 57 30.69 3.86 -16.56
C ALA A 57 32.06 3.98 -15.88
N ASP A 58 32.17 3.55 -14.63
CA ASP A 58 33.46 3.45 -13.94
C ASP A 58 34.42 2.69 -14.86
N ARG A 59 35.67 3.14 -14.95
CA ARG A 59 36.75 2.41 -15.61
C ARG A 59 36.77 0.95 -15.16
N GLN A 60 36.49 0.66 -13.89
CA GLN A 60 36.39 -0.69 -13.35
C GLN A 60 35.16 -1.46 -13.88
N ILE A 61 33.98 -0.83 -13.99
CA ILE A 61 32.76 -1.42 -14.56
C ILE A 61 32.93 -1.67 -16.07
N ALA A 62 33.42 -0.67 -16.81
CA ALA A 62 33.66 -0.78 -18.25
C ALA A 62 34.71 -1.86 -18.58
N THR A 63 35.74 -2.00 -17.73
CA THR A 63 36.75 -3.04 -17.84
C THR A 63 36.19 -4.41 -17.46
N GLY A 64 35.42 -4.51 -16.38
CA GLY A 64 34.79 -5.75 -15.92
C GLY A 64 33.77 -6.32 -16.89
N ASN A 65 32.87 -5.49 -17.43
CA ASN A 65 31.89 -5.91 -18.43
C ASN A 65 32.59 -6.38 -19.72
N TYR A 66 33.56 -5.63 -20.22
CA TYR A 66 34.32 -6.00 -21.42
C TYR A 66 35.10 -7.32 -21.23
N LEU A 67 35.71 -7.52 -20.05
CA LEU A 67 36.37 -8.77 -19.67
C LEU A 67 35.40 -9.96 -19.63
N ALA A 68 34.21 -9.76 -19.05
CA ALA A 68 33.18 -10.80 -18.93
C ALA A 68 32.65 -11.25 -20.30
N GLU A 69 32.49 -10.32 -21.25
CA GLU A 69 32.02 -10.62 -22.61
C GLU A 69 33.11 -11.18 -23.53
N ASN A 70 34.35 -10.69 -23.43
CA ASN A 70 35.41 -10.93 -24.43
C ASN A 70 36.63 -11.72 -23.92
N GLY A 71 36.67 -12.08 -22.63
CA GLY A 71 37.75 -12.86 -22.01
C GLY A 71 39.14 -12.21 -22.01
N THR A 72 39.24 -10.92 -22.35
CA THR A 72 40.51 -10.18 -22.52
C THR A 72 40.37 -8.73 -22.03
N GLU A 73 41.47 -8.12 -21.56
CA GLU A 73 41.44 -6.73 -21.10
C GLU A 73 41.22 -5.74 -22.25
N PRO A 74 40.39 -4.69 -22.07
CA PRO A 74 40.22 -3.64 -23.06
C PRO A 74 41.47 -2.75 -23.17
N SER A 75 41.70 -2.22 -24.37
CA SER A 75 42.76 -1.23 -24.59
C SER A 75 42.54 0.07 -23.81
N PHE A 76 43.62 0.73 -23.41
CA PHE A 76 43.58 2.05 -22.75
C PHE A 76 42.69 3.07 -23.48
N LEU A 77 42.72 3.09 -24.81
CA LEU A 77 41.93 4.02 -25.62
C LEU A 77 40.43 3.74 -25.52
N TYR A 78 40.03 2.46 -25.57
CA TYR A 78 38.64 2.03 -25.36
C TYR A 78 38.14 2.48 -23.99
N THR A 79 38.91 2.14 -22.94
CA THR A 79 38.55 2.48 -21.57
C THR A 79 38.46 3.99 -21.34
N ALA A 80 39.37 4.78 -21.90
CA ALA A 80 39.34 6.25 -21.80
C ALA A 80 38.12 6.85 -22.49
N LEU A 81 37.77 6.40 -23.71
CA LEU A 81 36.63 6.90 -24.46
C LEU A 81 35.29 6.48 -23.81
N TYR A 82 35.15 5.22 -23.41
CA TYR A 82 33.94 4.71 -22.78
C TYR A 82 33.69 5.39 -21.42
N SER A 83 34.75 5.59 -20.63
CA SER A 83 34.69 6.33 -19.35
C SER A 83 34.52 7.86 -19.52
N MET A 84 34.52 8.39 -20.74
CA MET A 84 34.26 9.82 -21.02
C MET A 84 32.86 10.07 -21.59
N ILE A 85 32.30 9.11 -22.33
CA ILE A 85 31.12 9.34 -23.19
C ILE A 85 29.96 8.36 -22.89
N GLY A 86 30.23 7.15 -22.39
CA GLY A 86 29.20 6.12 -22.16
C GLY A 86 28.21 6.47 -21.06
N PHE A 87 26.94 6.07 -21.23
CA PHE A 87 25.98 5.99 -20.13
C PHE A 87 26.41 4.90 -19.13
N ASN A 88 25.92 5.00 -17.90
CA ASN A 88 26.26 4.03 -16.85
C ASN A 88 25.45 2.73 -17.05
N PRO A 89 26.09 1.55 -17.09
CA PRO A 89 25.38 0.27 -17.25
C PRO A 89 24.32 0.00 -16.18
N GLN A 90 24.53 0.44 -14.94
CA GLN A 90 23.52 0.34 -13.88
C GLN A 90 22.31 1.22 -14.16
N TRP A 91 22.51 2.42 -14.72
CA TRP A 91 21.38 3.27 -15.13
C TRP A 91 20.59 2.64 -16.26
N LEU A 92 21.28 2.08 -17.27
CA LEU A 92 20.65 1.38 -18.38
C LEU A 92 19.83 0.18 -17.86
N GLY A 93 20.42 -0.66 -17.01
CA GLY A 93 19.70 -1.78 -16.36
C GLY A 93 18.50 -1.33 -15.54
N ASN A 94 18.63 -0.25 -14.75
CA ASN A 94 17.50 0.32 -14.00
C ASN A 94 16.39 0.85 -14.94
N MET A 95 16.75 1.46 -16.07
CA MET A 95 15.78 1.94 -17.06
C MET A 95 15.09 0.81 -17.80
N GLU A 96 15.81 -0.25 -18.16
CA GLU A 96 15.25 -1.48 -18.75
C GLU A 96 14.32 -2.20 -17.75
N GLU A 97 14.70 -2.26 -16.48
CA GLU A 97 13.85 -2.78 -15.40
C GLU A 97 12.59 -1.95 -15.20
N ILE A 98 12.69 -0.62 -15.10
CA ILE A 98 11.53 0.26 -14.98
C ILE A 98 10.62 0.15 -16.21
N GLN A 99 11.17 0.01 -17.42
CA GLN A 99 10.38 -0.25 -18.62
C GLN A 99 9.65 -1.58 -18.53
N ARG A 100 10.33 -2.66 -18.15
CA ARG A 100 9.75 -4.00 -17.94
C ARG A 100 8.66 -3.99 -16.88
N LEU A 101 8.84 -3.28 -15.76
CA LEU A 101 7.85 -3.16 -14.67
C LEU A 101 6.67 -2.25 -15.01
N GLN A 102 6.76 -1.41 -16.06
CA GLN A 102 5.67 -0.61 -16.58
C GLN A 102 5.04 -1.17 -17.87
N ALA A 103 5.51 -2.33 -18.33
CA ALA A 103 5.04 -2.99 -19.54
C ALA A 103 3.70 -3.73 -19.28
N PRO A 104 2.86 -3.92 -20.32
CA PRO A 104 1.58 -4.62 -20.15
C PRO A 104 1.75 -6.12 -19.84
N GLU A 105 2.91 -6.71 -20.13
CA GLU A 105 3.26 -8.09 -19.82
C GLU A 105 3.82 -8.28 -18.38
N ALA A 106 3.95 -7.20 -17.60
CA ALA A 106 4.62 -7.20 -16.31
C ALA A 106 3.87 -8.03 -15.25
N ASN A 107 4.31 -9.26 -15.00
CA ASN A 107 3.65 -10.18 -14.08
C ASN A 107 4.24 -10.11 -12.66
N PHE A 108 3.92 -9.05 -11.93
CA PHE A 108 4.21 -8.88 -10.49
C PHE A 108 3.05 -8.10 -9.82
N PRO A 109 2.81 -8.24 -8.51
CA PRO A 109 1.49 -7.91 -7.96
C PRO A 109 1.05 -6.45 -8.19
N PRO A 110 1.86 -5.40 -7.90
CA PRO A 110 1.54 -4.00 -8.22
C PRO A 110 1.28 -3.66 -9.70
N ALA A 111 1.54 -4.56 -10.66
CA ALA A 111 1.16 -4.38 -12.06
C ALA A 111 -0.19 -5.01 -12.44
N ILE A 112 -0.67 -5.99 -11.66
CA ILE A 112 -1.92 -6.72 -11.95
C ILE A 112 -3.14 -5.78 -11.87
N GLN A 113 -3.13 -4.79 -10.98
CA GLN A 113 -4.21 -3.80 -10.82
C GLN A 113 -4.56 -2.97 -12.08
N TRP A 114 -3.65 -2.92 -13.09
CA TRP A 114 -3.85 -2.19 -14.35
C TRP A 114 -4.60 -2.99 -15.42
N THR A 115 -4.78 -4.30 -15.21
CA THR A 115 -5.57 -5.20 -16.06
C THR A 115 -7.00 -4.68 -16.21
N ASP A 116 -7.53 -4.74 -17.44
CA ASP A 116 -8.88 -4.30 -17.82
C ASP A 116 -9.27 -2.86 -17.43
N ARG A 117 -8.28 -2.00 -17.11
CA ARG A 117 -8.56 -0.59 -16.77
C ARG A 117 -8.77 0.24 -18.04
N PRO A 118 -9.98 0.81 -18.28
CA PRO A 118 -10.29 1.51 -19.52
C PRO A 118 -9.43 2.77 -19.67
N ALA A 119 -8.63 2.80 -20.73
CA ALA A 119 -7.82 3.96 -21.09
C ALA A 119 -8.69 5.22 -21.21
N ILE A 120 -8.13 6.37 -20.85
CA ILE A 120 -8.83 7.67 -20.75
C ILE A 120 -9.89 7.72 -19.63
N LEU A 121 -10.86 6.80 -19.60
CA LEU A 121 -12.00 6.86 -18.65
C LEU A 121 -11.59 6.60 -17.20
N PHE A 122 -10.75 5.59 -16.94
CA PHE A 122 -10.27 5.28 -15.59
C PHE A 122 -9.48 6.45 -14.94
N PRO A 123 -8.44 7.02 -15.58
CA PRO A 123 -7.75 8.18 -15.00
C PRO A 123 -8.63 9.44 -14.96
N LEU A 124 -9.54 9.65 -15.92
CA LEU A 124 -10.47 10.79 -15.88
C LEU A 124 -11.43 10.72 -14.70
N SER A 125 -12.02 9.56 -14.43
CA SER A 125 -12.90 9.36 -13.26
C SER A 125 -12.14 9.60 -11.96
N ASN A 126 -10.91 9.07 -11.82
CA ASN A 126 -10.06 9.30 -10.67
C ASN A 126 -9.70 10.78 -10.45
N MET A 127 -9.36 11.50 -11.52
CA MET A 127 -9.11 12.94 -11.47
C MET A 127 -10.36 13.75 -11.08
N LEU A 128 -11.54 13.34 -11.54
CA LEU A 128 -12.81 14.03 -11.29
C LEU A 128 -13.35 13.76 -9.88
N LEU A 129 -13.42 12.50 -9.47
CA LEU A 129 -14.07 12.06 -8.23
C LEU A 129 -13.18 12.35 -7.02
N TYR A 130 -11.93 11.87 -7.04
CA TYR A 130 -11.06 11.84 -5.87
C TYR A 130 -9.96 12.91 -5.93
N GLY A 131 -9.38 13.12 -7.11
CA GLY A 131 -8.22 14.00 -7.30
C GLY A 131 -8.52 15.50 -7.13
N MET A 132 -9.45 16.07 -7.91
CA MET A 132 -9.83 17.49 -7.83
C MET A 132 -11.10 17.73 -6.99
N GLY A 133 -11.86 16.68 -6.70
CA GLY A 133 -13.24 16.75 -6.20
C GLY A 133 -14.23 17.14 -7.31
N LEU A 134 -15.42 16.53 -7.25
CA LEU A 134 -16.38 16.47 -8.37
C LEU A 134 -16.67 17.81 -9.06
N LEU A 135 -17.06 18.86 -8.32
CA LEU A 135 -17.46 20.14 -8.93
C LEU A 135 -16.26 20.90 -9.54
N ALA A 136 -15.09 20.84 -8.91
CA ALA A 136 -13.89 21.49 -9.43
C ALA A 136 -13.32 20.74 -10.64
N GLY A 137 -13.35 19.41 -10.61
CA GLY A 137 -13.03 18.58 -11.77
C GLY A 137 -13.93 18.88 -12.98
N ILE A 138 -15.25 18.94 -12.76
CA ILE A 138 -16.22 19.33 -13.81
C ILE A 138 -15.92 20.74 -14.34
N ALA A 139 -15.70 21.73 -13.46
CA ALA A 139 -15.39 23.10 -13.88
C ALA A 139 -14.09 23.20 -14.67
N ALA A 140 -13.05 22.45 -14.28
CA ALA A 140 -11.77 22.40 -14.97
C ALA A 140 -11.88 21.80 -16.38
N TRP A 141 -12.52 20.63 -16.50
CA TRP A 141 -12.71 19.99 -17.80
C TRP A 141 -13.70 20.74 -18.70
N ALA A 142 -14.75 21.36 -18.14
CA ALA A 142 -15.62 22.26 -18.90
C ALA A 142 -14.86 23.50 -19.41
N GLY A 143 -13.97 24.08 -18.60
CA GLY A 143 -13.07 25.16 -19.01
C GLY A 143 -12.12 24.73 -20.13
N PHE A 144 -11.50 23.57 -20.01
CA PHE A 144 -10.67 22.97 -21.07
C PHE A 144 -11.46 22.76 -22.37
N MET A 145 -12.62 22.12 -22.32
CA MET A 145 -13.44 21.85 -23.52
C MET A 145 -13.94 23.14 -24.18
N TRP A 146 -14.22 24.19 -23.39
CA TRP A 146 -14.59 25.49 -23.93
C TRP A 146 -13.41 26.21 -24.58
N ALA A 147 -12.23 26.18 -23.95
CA ALA A 147 -10.99 26.73 -24.50
C ALA A 147 -10.59 26.01 -25.81
N LEU A 148 -10.68 24.68 -25.85
CA LEU A 148 -10.53 23.87 -27.06
C LEU A 148 -11.53 24.28 -28.16
N TRP A 149 -12.79 24.51 -27.81
CA TRP A 149 -13.79 25.02 -28.75
C TRP A 149 -13.46 26.43 -29.28
N ARG A 150 -12.86 27.33 -28.46
CA ARG A 150 -12.37 28.65 -28.95
C ARG A 150 -11.32 28.47 -30.05
N ILE A 151 -10.43 27.49 -29.89
CA ILE A 151 -9.37 27.15 -30.86
C ILE A 151 -9.96 26.56 -32.13
N VAL A 152 -10.75 25.49 -32.02
CA VAL A 152 -11.38 24.80 -33.18
C VAL A 152 -12.29 25.75 -33.98
N ARG A 153 -12.89 26.76 -33.34
CA ARG A 153 -13.72 27.78 -34.00
C ARG A 153 -12.99 29.08 -34.37
N GLY A 154 -11.65 29.11 -34.26
CA GLY A 154 -10.83 30.26 -34.68
C GLY A 154 -11.25 31.59 -34.05
N LYS A 155 -11.66 31.59 -32.77
CA LYS A 155 -12.13 32.82 -32.09
C LYS A 155 -10.98 33.81 -31.91
N PRO A 156 -11.22 35.14 -31.83
CA PRO A 156 -10.14 36.14 -31.84
C PRO A 156 -9.08 36.00 -30.74
N ASP A 157 -9.44 35.33 -29.64
CA ASP A 157 -8.61 35.01 -28.48
C ASP A 157 -8.01 33.60 -28.51
N TRP A 158 -8.11 32.84 -29.60
CA TRP A 158 -7.72 31.42 -29.61
C TRP A 158 -6.26 31.19 -29.18
N LEU A 159 -5.36 32.12 -29.50
CA LEU A 159 -3.94 32.04 -29.18
C LEU A 159 -3.65 31.99 -27.67
N ILE A 160 -4.45 32.65 -26.82
CA ILE A 160 -4.23 32.60 -25.35
C ILE A 160 -4.60 31.24 -24.76
N HIS A 161 -5.44 30.47 -25.45
CA HIS A 161 -5.87 29.13 -25.05
C HIS A 161 -4.94 28.03 -25.58
N ALA A 162 -4.21 28.31 -26.67
CA ALA A 162 -3.46 27.31 -27.42
C ALA A 162 -2.43 26.55 -26.56
N LEU A 163 -1.60 27.26 -25.79
CA LEU A 163 -0.57 26.61 -24.94
C LEU A 163 -1.18 25.83 -23.76
N PRO A 164 -2.12 26.38 -22.96
CA PRO A 164 -2.84 25.62 -21.93
C PRO A 164 -3.52 24.35 -22.45
N VAL A 165 -4.27 24.46 -23.56
CA VAL A 165 -5.01 23.33 -24.14
C VAL A 165 -4.06 22.30 -24.75
N ALA A 166 -2.98 22.73 -25.41
CA ALA A 166 -1.97 21.81 -25.94
C ALA A 166 -1.26 21.04 -24.80
N TRP A 167 -0.84 21.73 -23.73
CA TRP A 167 -0.20 21.07 -22.59
C TRP A 167 -1.14 20.06 -21.93
N VAL A 168 -2.34 20.50 -21.52
CA VAL A 168 -3.31 19.61 -20.85
C VAL A 168 -3.71 18.45 -21.76
N GLY A 169 -4.07 18.73 -23.02
CA GLY A 169 -4.56 17.72 -23.96
C GLY A 169 -3.49 16.69 -24.33
N LEU A 170 -2.29 17.13 -24.72
CA LEU A 170 -1.22 16.21 -25.12
C LEU A 170 -0.70 15.40 -23.92
N TYR A 171 -0.51 16.03 -22.77
CA TYR A 171 0.00 15.35 -21.59
C TYR A 171 -1.03 14.38 -20.99
N PHE A 172 -2.31 14.78 -20.92
CA PHE A 172 -3.39 13.89 -20.50
C PHE A 172 -3.51 12.68 -21.42
N LEU A 173 -3.57 12.88 -22.74
CA LEU A 173 -3.66 11.77 -23.70
C LEU A 173 -2.44 10.86 -23.60
N PHE A 174 -1.23 11.41 -23.48
CA PHE A 174 -0.01 10.63 -23.28
C PHE A 174 -0.09 9.75 -22.03
N ALA A 175 -0.40 10.33 -20.86
CA ALA A 175 -0.44 9.59 -19.60
C ALA A 175 -1.62 8.61 -19.51
N ALA A 176 -2.80 9.00 -20.00
CA ALA A 176 -4.04 8.23 -19.88
C ALA A 176 -4.14 7.01 -20.82
N THR A 177 -3.23 6.90 -21.80
CA THR A 177 -3.11 5.72 -22.68
C THR A 177 -1.88 4.85 -22.38
N ARG A 178 -1.10 5.15 -21.33
CA ARG A 178 -0.06 4.23 -20.84
C ARG A 178 -0.68 3.00 -20.19
N TRP A 179 0.11 1.94 -20.00
CA TRP A 179 -0.33 0.76 -19.27
C TRP A 179 -0.59 1.08 -17.78
N VAL A 180 0.41 1.66 -17.12
CA VAL A 180 0.34 2.18 -15.75
C VAL A 180 -0.31 3.57 -15.78
N LYS A 181 -1.45 3.75 -15.08
CA LYS A 181 -2.34 4.92 -15.21
C LYS A 181 -2.52 5.69 -13.90
N SER A 182 -1.58 5.58 -12.97
CA SER A 182 -1.73 6.09 -11.59
C SER A 182 -2.01 7.60 -11.55
N VAL A 183 -2.92 8.01 -10.65
CA VAL A 183 -3.47 9.37 -10.59
C VAL A 183 -2.38 10.43 -10.39
N ARG A 184 -1.30 10.09 -9.67
CA ARG A 184 -0.17 10.98 -9.40
C ARG A 184 0.55 11.45 -10.67
N TYR A 185 0.47 10.68 -11.76
CA TYR A 185 1.04 11.09 -13.04
C TYR A 185 0.28 12.25 -13.68
N PHE A 186 -0.93 12.58 -13.25
CA PHE A 186 -1.71 13.71 -13.79
C PHE A 186 -1.51 15.03 -13.02
N LEU A 187 -0.77 15.03 -11.90
CA LEU A 187 -0.48 16.26 -11.14
C LEU A 187 0.06 17.44 -11.99
N PRO A 188 0.93 17.23 -13.02
CA PRO A 188 1.46 18.33 -13.84
C PRO A 188 0.43 19.09 -14.70
N ILE A 189 -0.81 18.61 -14.83
CA ILE A 189 -1.89 19.32 -15.55
C ILE A 189 -2.90 19.99 -14.62
N TYR A 190 -2.94 19.66 -13.32
CA TYR A 190 -3.92 20.20 -12.36
C TYR A 190 -3.88 21.74 -12.26
N PRO A 191 -2.71 22.42 -12.14
CA PRO A 191 -2.69 23.88 -12.04
C PRO A 191 -3.28 24.59 -13.26
N ILE A 192 -3.03 24.04 -14.47
CA ILE A 192 -3.52 24.62 -15.72
C ILE A 192 -5.02 24.33 -15.90
N LEU A 193 -5.46 23.13 -15.50
CA LEU A 193 -6.88 22.77 -15.39
C LEU A 193 -7.65 23.73 -14.46
N PHE A 194 -7.10 24.09 -13.29
CA PHE A 194 -7.70 25.08 -12.40
C PHE A 194 -7.66 26.52 -12.94
N ILE A 195 -6.62 26.91 -13.68
CA ILE A 195 -6.60 28.19 -14.41
C ILE A 195 -7.73 28.24 -15.46
N LEU A 196 -7.98 27.14 -16.16
CA LEU A 196 -9.08 27.02 -17.13
C LEU A 196 -10.47 27.02 -16.44
N ALA A 197 -10.60 26.45 -15.24
CA ALA A 197 -11.80 26.58 -14.41
C ALA A 197 -12.05 28.05 -13.98
N GLY A 198 -11.00 28.75 -13.53
CA GLY A 198 -11.09 30.17 -13.18
C GLY A 198 -11.47 31.04 -14.38
N TRP A 199 -10.91 30.76 -15.56
CA TRP A 199 -11.31 31.41 -16.81
C TRP A 199 -12.76 31.14 -17.21
N LEU A 200 -13.25 29.90 -17.06
CA LEU A 200 -14.65 29.53 -17.29
C LEU A 200 -15.60 30.40 -16.46
N PHE A 201 -15.40 30.48 -15.14
CA PHE A 201 -16.25 31.29 -14.27
C PHE A 201 -16.15 32.79 -14.58
N LEU A 202 -14.94 33.30 -14.85
CA LEU A 202 -14.72 34.71 -15.21
C LEU A 202 -15.46 35.10 -16.50
N GLU A 203 -15.40 34.26 -17.53
CA GLU A 203 -16.03 34.53 -18.83
C GLU A 203 -17.56 34.33 -18.76
N LEU A 204 -18.07 33.35 -18.00
CA LEU A 204 -19.50 33.21 -17.70
C LEU A 204 -20.04 34.43 -16.94
N TRP A 205 -19.30 34.94 -15.96
CA TRP A 205 -19.66 36.14 -15.20
C TRP A 205 -19.73 37.39 -16.10
N ARG A 206 -18.72 37.59 -16.97
CA ARG A 206 -18.71 38.69 -17.96
C ARG A 206 -19.90 38.63 -18.92
N ARG A 207 -20.28 37.43 -19.38
CA ARG A 207 -21.44 37.25 -20.28
C ARG A 207 -22.79 37.44 -19.60
N THR A 208 -22.86 37.19 -18.29
CA THR A 208 -24.08 37.37 -17.50
C THR A 208 -24.17 38.71 -16.78
N ASP A 209 -23.21 39.62 -16.97
CA ASP A 209 -23.12 40.88 -16.23
C ASP A 209 -24.39 41.76 -16.33
N LYS A 210 -25.04 41.78 -17.51
CA LYS A 210 -26.32 42.49 -17.72
C LYS A 210 -27.56 41.69 -17.30
N GLN A 211 -27.40 40.44 -16.86
CA GLN A 211 -28.47 39.50 -16.51
C GLN A 211 -28.36 39.12 -15.03
N LYS A 212 -29.03 39.86 -14.14
CA LYS A 212 -28.94 39.69 -12.68
C LYS A 212 -29.08 38.22 -12.23
N ALA A 213 -30.04 37.48 -12.78
CA ALA A 213 -30.24 36.06 -12.46
C ALA A 213 -29.06 35.18 -12.91
N GLY A 214 -28.55 35.36 -14.13
CA GLY A 214 -27.38 34.63 -14.64
C GLY A 214 -26.12 34.90 -13.80
N ARG A 215 -25.90 36.16 -13.40
CA ARG A 215 -24.76 36.55 -12.56
C ARG A 215 -24.84 35.91 -11.16
N VAL A 216 -26.04 35.82 -10.58
CA VAL A 216 -26.25 35.07 -9.32
C VAL A 216 -25.98 33.57 -9.52
N LEU A 217 -26.47 32.94 -10.58
CA LEU A 217 -26.22 31.52 -10.86
C LEU A 217 -24.73 31.20 -11.01
N VAL A 218 -23.97 32.04 -11.73
CA VAL A 218 -22.51 31.87 -11.86
C VAL A 218 -21.81 32.06 -10.51
N GLY A 219 -22.26 33.03 -9.70
CA GLY A 219 -21.74 33.24 -8.34
C GLY A 219 -22.00 32.05 -7.40
N VAL A 220 -23.22 31.48 -7.46
CA VAL A 220 -23.58 30.27 -6.70
C VAL A 220 -22.78 29.06 -7.16
N ALA A 221 -22.61 28.87 -8.47
CA ALA A 221 -21.81 27.76 -9.00
C ALA A 221 -20.32 27.85 -8.62
N LEU A 222 -19.74 29.06 -8.68
CA LEU A 222 -18.37 29.32 -8.21
C LEU A 222 -18.25 29.07 -6.70
N ALA A 223 -19.17 29.59 -5.89
CA ALA A 223 -19.18 29.39 -4.45
C ALA A 223 -19.35 27.90 -4.08
N ALA A 224 -20.26 27.18 -4.75
CA ALA A 224 -20.45 25.74 -4.56
C ALA A 224 -19.18 24.95 -4.90
N THR A 225 -18.52 25.28 -6.01
CA THR A 225 -17.25 24.65 -6.41
C THR A 225 -16.17 24.86 -5.36
N LEU A 226 -15.95 26.11 -4.92
CA LEU A 226 -14.95 26.44 -3.91
C LEU A 226 -15.26 25.81 -2.55
N LEU A 227 -16.51 25.84 -2.10
CA LEU A 227 -16.93 25.23 -0.84
C LEU A 227 -16.81 23.70 -0.90
N SER A 228 -17.22 23.05 -1.99
CA SER A 228 -17.08 21.59 -2.13
C SER A 228 -15.61 21.15 -2.13
N SER A 229 -14.72 21.90 -2.80
CA SER A 229 -13.30 21.57 -2.81
C SER A 229 -12.64 21.83 -1.45
N LEU A 230 -13.06 22.87 -0.72
CA LEU A 230 -12.57 23.13 0.63
C LEU A 230 -13.03 22.04 1.62
N LEU A 231 -14.29 21.62 1.53
CA LEU A 231 -14.83 20.52 2.34
C LEU A 231 -14.15 19.19 1.99
N TRP A 232 -13.98 18.87 0.70
CA TRP A 232 -13.27 17.67 0.24
C TRP A 232 -11.82 17.66 0.72
N ALA A 233 -11.08 18.76 0.55
CA ALA A 233 -9.70 18.86 1.00
C ALA A 233 -9.57 18.73 2.53
N ASN A 234 -10.47 19.35 3.31
CA ASN A 234 -10.46 19.19 4.77
C ASN A 234 -10.83 17.75 5.20
N ALA A 235 -11.81 17.13 4.56
CA ALA A 235 -12.21 15.75 4.86
C ALA A 235 -11.10 14.74 4.47
N PHE A 236 -10.39 14.97 3.37
CA PHE A 236 -9.21 14.18 3.01
C PHE A 236 -8.07 14.29 4.03
N THR A 237 -7.93 15.42 4.75
CA THR A 237 -6.93 15.52 5.84
C THR A 237 -7.31 14.75 7.12
N GLU A 238 -8.50 14.14 7.20
CA GLU A 238 -8.90 13.35 8.37
C GLU A 238 -8.05 12.09 8.53
N ILE A 239 -7.52 11.53 7.44
CA ILE A 239 -6.55 10.41 7.47
C ILE A 239 -5.30 10.74 8.32
N TYR A 240 -4.91 12.02 8.39
CA TYR A 240 -3.78 12.45 9.22
C TYR A 240 -4.14 12.79 10.67
N ARG A 241 -5.40 12.55 11.06
CA ARG A 241 -5.91 12.74 12.44
C ARG A 241 -6.28 11.43 13.14
N GLN A 242 -6.33 10.34 12.39
CA GLN A 242 -6.62 9.00 12.90
C GLN A 242 -5.33 8.15 12.90
N PRO A 243 -5.25 7.08 13.71
CA PRO A 243 -4.16 6.12 13.60
C PRO A 243 -4.23 5.38 12.26
N MET A 244 -3.07 5.14 11.66
CA MET A 244 -2.94 4.30 10.46
C MET A 244 -3.69 2.98 10.65
N THR A 245 -4.51 2.57 9.69
CA THR A 245 -5.41 1.39 9.81
C THR A 245 -4.69 0.12 10.30
N ARG A 246 -3.48 -0.15 9.79
CA ARG A 246 -2.65 -1.28 10.24
C ARG A 246 -2.11 -1.12 11.67
N VAL A 247 -1.90 0.10 12.15
CA VAL A 247 -1.56 0.38 13.57
C VAL A 247 -2.76 0.11 14.45
N ALA A 248 -3.92 0.70 14.14
CA ALA A 248 -5.17 0.48 14.87
C ALA A 248 -5.56 -1.01 14.93
N ALA A 249 -5.44 -1.71 13.79
CA ALA A 249 -5.63 -3.15 13.72
C ALA A 249 -4.63 -3.90 14.61
N SER A 250 -3.35 -3.50 14.62
CA SER A 250 -2.33 -4.14 15.46
C SER A 250 -2.58 -3.94 16.95
N GLU A 251 -2.99 -2.74 17.37
CA GLU A 251 -3.37 -2.42 18.75
C GLU A 251 -4.55 -3.31 19.19
N TRP A 252 -5.62 -3.33 18.40
CA TRP A 252 -6.77 -4.22 18.62
C TRP A 252 -6.35 -5.70 18.69
N MET A 253 -5.44 -6.16 17.82
CA MET A 253 -4.96 -7.54 17.84
C MET A 253 -4.23 -7.90 19.14
N TYR A 254 -3.38 -7.01 19.68
CA TYR A 254 -2.72 -7.25 20.97
C TYR A 254 -3.70 -7.31 22.15
N GLU A 255 -4.85 -6.65 22.04
CA GLU A 255 -5.87 -6.59 23.09
C GLU A 255 -6.88 -7.74 22.99
N ASN A 256 -7.23 -8.16 21.77
CA ASN A 256 -8.39 -9.03 21.50
C ASN A 256 -8.01 -10.44 20.99
N ILE A 257 -6.82 -10.66 20.43
CA ILE A 257 -6.42 -12.01 19.99
C ILE A 257 -5.84 -12.79 21.18
N PRO A 258 -6.39 -13.97 21.52
CA PRO A 258 -5.91 -14.76 22.64
C PRO A 258 -4.44 -15.18 22.48
N THR A 259 -3.59 -14.88 23.46
CA THR A 259 -2.22 -15.42 23.49
C THR A 259 -2.19 -16.80 24.14
N ALA A 260 -1.04 -17.30 24.60
CA ALA A 260 -1.02 -18.55 25.37
C ALA A 260 -1.78 -18.46 26.69
N VAL A 261 -1.77 -17.29 27.34
CA VAL A 261 -2.46 -17.05 28.61
C VAL A 261 -3.08 -15.65 28.64
N SER A 262 -4.35 -15.60 29.01
CA SER A 262 -5.08 -14.38 29.30
C SER A 262 -5.28 -14.25 30.82
N LEU A 263 -5.03 -13.05 31.35
CA LEU A 263 -5.25 -12.72 32.76
C LEU A 263 -6.65 -12.15 32.95
N LEU A 264 -7.41 -12.70 33.91
CA LEU A 264 -8.79 -12.30 34.20
C LEU A 264 -8.80 -11.42 35.46
N TYR A 265 -9.23 -10.17 35.33
CA TYR A 265 -9.26 -9.22 36.45
C TYR A 265 -10.57 -8.42 36.50
N GLN A 266 -10.83 -7.80 37.64
CA GLN A 266 -11.92 -6.85 37.83
C GLN A 266 -11.34 -5.48 38.15
N THR A 267 -11.81 -4.46 37.44
CA THR A 267 -11.50 -3.05 37.70
C THR A 267 -12.16 -2.56 38.98
N ASN A 268 -11.72 -1.41 39.49
CA ASN A 268 -12.25 -0.84 40.75
C ASN A 268 -13.75 -0.49 40.72
N ASP A 269 -14.36 -0.36 39.54
CA ASP A 269 -15.81 -0.17 39.36
C ASP A 269 -16.60 -1.49 39.28
N GLY A 270 -15.91 -2.64 39.31
CA GLY A 270 -16.48 -3.98 39.23
C GLY A 270 -16.62 -4.55 37.82
N THR A 271 -16.14 -3.86 36.78
CA THR A 271 -16.16 -4.37 35.40
C THR A 271 -15.15 -5.52 35.24
N ALA A 272 -15.56 -6.63 34.63
CA ALA A 272 -14.67 -7.74 34.31
C ALA A 272 -13.88 -7.43 33.03
N GLN A 273 -12.57 -7.65 33.06
CA GLN A 273 -11.62 -7.35 31.99
C GLN A 273 -10.63 -8.49 31.80
N GLU A 274 -10.02 -8.55 30.61
CA GLU A 274 -9.07 -9.58 30.20
C GLU A 274 -7.83 -8.94 29.55
N ILE A 275 -6.63 -9.41 29.89
CA ILE A 275 -5.37 -8.95 29.29
C ILE A 275 -4.63 -10.15 28.68
N GLN A 276 -4.23 -10.00 27.43
CA GLN A 276 -3.43 -11.01 26.72
C GLN A 276 -1.96 -10.88 27.13
N LEU A 277 -1.41 -11.91 27.79
CA LEU A 277 -0.04 -11.85 28.30
C LEU A 277 1.00 -12.03 27.18
N PRO A 278 2.18 -11.38 27.27
CA PRO A 278 3.30 -11.54 26.34
C PRO A 278 3.97 -12.92 26.50
N LEU A 279 3.23 -13.97 26.17
CA LEU A 279 3.66 -15.36 26.25
C LEU A 279 3.39 -16.08 24.92
N TRP A 280 4.48 -16.35 24.19
CA TRP A 280 4.51 -17.05 22.90
C TRP A 280 4.17 -18.55 23.00
N GLY A 281 4.02 -19.04 24.23
CA GLY A 281 3.85 -20.45 24.56
C GLY A 281 5.18 -21.13 24.92
N GLY A 282 5.09 -22.39 25.36
CA GLY A 282 6.21 -23.19 25.82
C GLY A 282 5.75 -24.51 26.45
N ASP A 283 6.71 -25.40 26.67
CA ASP A 283 6.48 -26.67 27.37
C ASP A 283 6.64 -26.43 28.88
N ILE A 284 5.57 -26.69 29.61
CA ILE A 284 5.55 -26.77 31.07
C ILE A 284 5.94 -28.21 31.42
N VAL A 285 7.02 -28.38 32.18
CA VAL A 285 7.47 -29.68 32.68
C VAL A 285 7.85 -29.57 34.17
N PRO A 286 7.72 -30.63 34.98
CA PRO A 286 7.98 -30.55 36.42
C PRO A 286 9.37 -29.99 36.74
N GLY A 287 9.42 -28.92 37.53
CA GLY A 287 10.67 -28.25 37.92
C GLY A 287 11.21 -27.21 36.93
N LEU A 288 10.51 -26.98 35.81
CA LEU A 288 10.80 -25.87 34.88
C LEU A 288 9.50 -25.05 34.66
N PRO A 289 9.20 -24.09 35.56
CA PRO A 289 7.98 -23.31 35.48
C PRO A 289 8.01 -22.35 34.29
N LEU A 290 6.86 -22.20 33.63
CA LEU A 290 6.63 -21.21 32.60
C LEU A 290 6.29 -19.87 33.27
N THR A 291 6.98 -18.80 32.86
CA THR A 291 6.87 -17.48 33.49
C THR A 291 6.50 -16.44 32.44
N ALA A 292 5.48 -15.62 32.71
CA ALA A 292 5.04 -14.53 31.83
C ALA A 292 5.00 -13.20 32.59
N PRO A 293 5.79 -12.17 32.20
CA PRO A 293 5.72 -10.85 32.81
C PRO A 293 4.44 -10.13 32.37
N PHE A 294 3.86 -9.30 33.23
CA PHE A 294 2.72 -8.45 32.86
C PHE A 294 2.66 -7.18 33.70
N THR A 295 1.84 -6.23 33.25
CA THR A 295 1.51 -4.97 33.94
C THR A 295 0.01 -4.75 33.75
N LEU A 296 -0.73 -4.35 34.80
CA LEU A 296 -2.11 -3.92 34.60
C LEU A 296 -2.12 -2.48 34.05
N PRO A 297 -3.04 -2.14 33.11
CA PRO A 297 -3.20 -0.77 32.61
C PRO A 297 -3.89 0.16 33.62
N GLU A 298 -4.52 -0.42 34.65
CA GLU A 298 -5.27 0.27 35.69
C GLU A 298 -5.29 -0.57 36.99
N ASP A 299 -5.60 0.06 38.13
CA ASP A 299 -5.72 -0.64 39.41
C ASP A 299 -6.90 -1.64 39.36
N GLY A 300 -6.64 -2.89 39.76
CA GLY A 300 -7.64 -3.95 39.67
C GLY A 300 -7.33 -5.20 40.48
N THR A 301 -8.31 -6.08 40.59
CA THR A 301 -8.23 -7.34 41.34
C THR A 301 -8.20 -8.51 40.38
N VAL A 302 -7.07 -9.24 40.32
CA VAL A 302 -6.96 -10.49 39.55
C VAL A 302 -7.84 -11.55 40.20
N THR A 303 -8.62 -12.26 39.37
CA THR A 303 -9.59 -13.29 39.77
C THR A 303 -9.36 -14.65 39.12
N GLY A 304 -8.55 -14.72 38.06
CA GLY A 304 -8.24 -15.96 37.38
C GLY A 304 -7.22 -15.80 36.26
N VAL A 305 -6.86 -16.92 35.65
CA VAL A 305 -6.16 -16.98 34.35
C VAL A 305 -6.81 -18.00 33.44
N ARG A 306 -6.78 -17.73 32.13
CA ARG A 306 -7.20 -18.66 31.10
C ARG A 306 -6.00 -19.05 30.24
N PHE A 307 -5.66 -20.32 30.21
CA PHE A 307 -4.77 -20.88 29.21
C PHE A 307 -5.60 -21.22 27.98
N ASN A 308 -5.34 -20.53 26.86
CA ASN A 308 -6.23 -20.63 25.70
C ASN A 308 -6.01 -21.93 24.91
N TYR A 309 -4.77 -22.41 24.86
CA TYR A 309 -4.34 -23.52 24.01
C TYR A 309 -3.38 -24.48 24.74
N LEU A 310 -3.92 -25.35 25.59
CA LEU A 310 -3.19 -26.46 26.21
C LEU A 310 -3.28 -27.74 25.38
N SER A 311 -2.18 -28.47 25.29
CA SER A 311 -2.09 -29.82 24.71
C SER A 311 -1.03 -30.64 25.45
N SER A 312 -0.98 -31.94 25.21
CA SER A 312 0.15 -32.78 25.63
C SER A 312 1.43 -32.42 24.87
N VAL A 313 2.61 -32.55 25.50
CA VAL A 313 3.91 -32.23 24.86
C VAL A 313 4.26 -33.23 23.74
N ASP A 314 3.90 -34.49 23.94
CA ASP A 314 4.18 -35.66 23.08
C ASP A 314 3.01 -36.05 22.15
N GLY A 315 1.88 -35.35 22.22
CA GLY A 315 0.67 -35.67 21.45
C GLY A 315 -0.07 -36.91 21.97
N LEU A 316 0.28 -37.42 23.15
CA LEU A 316 -0.33 -38.62 23.73
C LEU A 316 -1.27 -38.25 24.90
N PRO A 317 -2.40 -38.96 25.04
CA PRO A 317 -3.32 -38.75 26.16
C PRO A 317 -2.63 -38.83 27.52
N ASN A 318 -2.57 -37.71 28.24
CA ASN A 318 -1.96 -37.61 29.56
C ASN A 318 -2.86 -36.87 30.56
N ASN A 319 -2.61 -37.11 31.85
CA ASN A 319 -3.25 -36.39 32.94
C ASN A 319 -2.20 -35.54 33.65
N ALA A 320 -2.58 -34.33 34.04
CA ALA A 320 -1.66 -33.39 34.66
C ALA A 320 -2.37 -32.36 35.55
N THR A 321 -1.74 -31.97 36.66
CA THR A 321 -2.24 -30.89 37.52
C THR A 321 -1.46 -29.61 37.24
N LEU A 322 -2.07 -28.67 36.53
CA LEU A 322 -1.51 -27.35 36.29
C LEU A 322 -1.71 -26.47 37.54
N ARG A 323 -0.63 -25.84 38.01
CA ARG A 323 -0.60 -24.96 39.19
C ARG A 323 -0.21 -23.55 38.76
N VAL A 324 -0.82 -22.54 39.36
CA VAL A 324 -0.61 -21.13 39.04
C VAL A 324 -0.39 -20.32 40.32
N GLY A 325 0.55 -19.36 40.22
CA GLY A 325 0.80 -18.32 41.22
C GLY A 325 1.26 -17.01 40.57
N LEU A 326 1.28 -15.95 41.37
CA LEU A 326 1.75 -14.63 40.99
C LEU A 326 3.00 -14.25 41.79
N ASP A 327 3.94 -13.56 41.14
CA ASP A 327 5.15 -12.89 41.65
C ASP A 327 6.21 -13.72 42.39
N ALA A 328 5.89 -14.92 42.89
CA ALA A 328 6.80 -15.75 43.65
C ALA A 328 6.82 -17.22 43.14
N PRO A 329 7.99 -17.84 42.92
CA PRO A 329 8.08 -19.25 42.56
C PRO A 329 7.57 -20.18 43.67
N PHE A 330 6.99 -21.32 43.28
CA PHE A 330 6.42 -22.30 44.21
C PHE A 330 7.41 -22.78 45.29
N ASP A 331 8.70 -22.92 44.96
CA ASP A 331 9.78 -23.25 45.89
C ASP A 331 10.47 -22.02 46.50
N ASN A 332 9.70 -21.08 47.09
CA ASN A 332 10.22 -20.08 48.05
C ASN A 332 9.11 -19.37 48.85
N GLY A 333 8.07 -20.11 49.26
CA GLY A 333 6.99 -19.58 50.11
C GLY A 333 5.83 -18.93 49.35
N ALA A 334 5.80 -19.04 48.02
CA ALA A 334 4.58 -18.81 47.26
C ALA A 334 3.53 -19.84 47.65
N THR A 335 2.34 -19.39 48.04
CA THR A 335 1.19 -20.28 48.19
C THR A 335 0.65 -20.56 46.78
N VAL A 336 0.38 -21.82 46.43
CA VAL A 336 -0.36 -22.15 45.20
C VAL A 336 -1.66 -21.38 45.22
N GLN A 337 -1.82 -20.41 44.30
CA GLN A 337 -3.00 -19.55 44.28
C GLN A 337 -4.16 -20.27 43.58
N GLY A 338 -3.89 -20.94 42.46
CA GLY A 338 -4.87 -21.80 41.79
C GLY A 338 -4.25 -23.10 41.27
N GLN A 339 -5.08 -24.13 41.11
CA GLN A 339 -4.70 -25.37 40.43
C GLN A 339 -5.91 -26.04 39.79
N ILE A 340 -5.70 -26.75 38.69
CA ILE A 340 -6.73 -27.52 37.99
C ILE A 340 -6.17 -28.88 37.52
N PRO A 341 -6.90 -30.00 37.70
CA PRO A 341 -6.58 -31.25 37.04
C PRO A 341 -7.03 -31.18 35.57
N LEU A 342 -6.15 -31.63 34.67
CA LEU A 342 -6.36 -31.64 33.22
C LEU A 342 -6.19 -33.05 32.67
N THR A 343 -6.95 -33.35 31.63
CA THR A 343 -6.76 -34.50 30.74
C THR A 343 -6.56 -33.93 29.34
N LEU A 344 -5.40 -34.16 28.75
CA LEU A 344 -4.96 -33.54 27.49
C LEU A 344 -4.54 -34.60 26.50
N ASP A 345 -4.73 -34.34 25.21
CA ASP A 345 -4.28 -35.13 24.07
C ASP A 345 -3.50 -34.24 23.08
N ASP A 346 -3.56 -34.51 21.77
CA ASP A 346 -2.96 -33.68 20.73
C ASP A 346 -3.76 -32.40 20.43
N ARG A 347 -4.99 -32.27 20.95
CA ARG A 347 -5.88 -31.15 20.66
C ARG A 347 -5.56 -29.95 21.54
N ARG A 348 -5.71 -28.76 20.96
CA ARG A 348 -5.64 -27.49 21.70
C ARG A 348 -6.93 -27.30 22.49
N THR A 349 -6.82 -27.22 23.81
CA THR A 349 -7.95 -27.09 24.74
C THR A 349 -7.79 -25.85 25.61
N THR A 350 -8.90 -25.22 25.99
CA THR A 350 -8.89 -24.06 26.88
C THR A 350 -9.11 -24.51 28.33
N ALA A 351 -8.33 -23.96 29.26
CA ALA A 351 -8.47 -24.20 30.69
C ALA A 351 -8.47 -22.89 31.48
N GLU A 352 -9.50 -22.67 32.29
CA GLU A 352 -9.61 -21.51 33.17
C GLU A 352 -9.38 -21.91 34.62
N ILE A 353 -8.55 -21.13 35.32
CA ILE A 353 -8.11 -21.37 36.69
C ILE A 353 -8.47 -20.16 37.52
N SER A 354 -9.45 -20.32 38.42
CA SER A 354 -9.79 -19.29 39.40
C SER A 354 -8.63 -19.08 40.39
N LEU A 355 -8.35 -17.82 40.70
CA LEU A 355 -7.38 -17.39 41.68
C LEU A 355 -8.10 -16.66 42.83
N PRO A 356 -7.59 -16.72 44.08
CA PRO A 356 -8.01 -15.84 45.16
C PRO A 356 -7.95 -14.38 44.69
N PRO A 357 -9.00 -13.57 44.94
CA PRO A 357 -9.03 -12.16 44.55
C PRO A 357 -7.79 -11.41 45.05
N THR A 358 -6.91 -11.05 44.11
CA THR A 358 -5.59 -10.48 44.41
C THR A 358 -5.51 -9.06 43.85
N PRO A 359 -5.58 -8.01 44.69
CA PRO A 359 -5.49 -6.63 44.23
C PRO A 359 -4.06 -6.29 43.81
N LEU A 360 -3.90 -5.80 42.59
CA LEU A 360 -2.64 -5.34 42.00
C LEU A 360 -2.78 -3.88 41.54
N GLN A 361 -1.66 -3.18 41.40
CA GLN A 361 -1.63 -1.77 40.99
C GLN A 361 -1.31 -1.63 39.51
N ALA A 362 -1.80 -0.53 38.90
CA ALA A 362 -1.44 -0.12 37.56
C ALA A 362 0.08 0.07 37.41
N ASP A 363 0.60 -0.17 36.21
CA ASP A 363 1.99 0.11 35.80
C ASP A 363 3.11 -0.57 36.62
N ILE A 364 2.77 -1.44 37.59
CA ILE A 364 3.74 -2.29 38.30
C ILE A 364 3.97 -3.58 37.51
N GLN A 365 5.24 -3.93 37.32
CA GLN A 365 5.61 -5.19 36.69
C GLN A 365 5.40 -6.36 37.66
N HIS A 366 4.44 -7.21 37.30
CA HIS A 366 4.11 -8.47 37.93
C HIS A 366 4.55 -9.65 37.06
N SER A 367 4.45 -10.87 37.59
CA SER A 367 4.80 -12.08 36.87
C SER A 367 3.84 -13.24 37.17
N LEU A 368 3.26 -13.81 36.12
CA LEU A 368 2.52 -15.06 36.20
C LEU A 368 3.51 -16.23 36.18
N ILE A 369 3.36 -17.18 37.10
CA ILE A 369 4.19 -18.38 37.19
C ILE A 369 3.28 -19.61 37.15
N ALA A 370 3.53 -20.47 36.16
CA ALA A 370 2.77 -21.69 35.91
C ALA A 370 3.69 -22.92 35.96
N ASP A 371 3.32 -23.92 36.75
CA ASP A 371 4.15 -25.11 36.98
C ASP A 371 3.29 -26.37 37.07
N LEU A 372 3.92 -27.53 36.88
CA LEU A 372 3.27 -28.82 36.99
C LEU A 372 3.37 -29.40 38.40
N GLY A 373 2.24 -29.89 38.89
CA GLY A 373 2.19 -30.83 40.00
C GLY A 373 2.53 -32.25 39.52
N ALA A 374 1.70 -33.23 39.87
CA ALA A 374 1.80 -34.57 39.32
C ALA A 374 1.23 -34.63 37.90
N GLY A 375 1.93 -35.27 36.96
CA GLY A 375 1.40 -35.48 35.61
C GLY A 375 2.44 -35.67 34.50
N GLY A 376 1.93 -35.76 33.27
CA GLY A 376 2.72 -35.60 32.05
C GLY A 376 3.02 -34.13 31.74
N GLY A 377 3.92 -33.89 30.78
CA GLY A 377 4.24 -32.54 30.30
C GLY A 377 3.07 -31.91 29.54
N ILE A 378 2.89 -30.60 29.71
CA ILE A 378 1.86 -29.80 29.03
C ILE A 378 2.54 -28.78 28.12
N ARG A 379 2.03 -28.60 26.90
CA ARG A 379 2.41 -27.51 26.01
C ARG A 379 1.34 -26.43 26.05
N ALA A 380 1.73 -25.20 26.39
CA ALA A 380 0.95 -24.00 26.12
C ALA A 380 1.32 -23.47 24.73
N GLY A 381 0.37 -23.47 23.79
CA GLY A 381 0.47 -22.80 22.49
C GLY A 381 -0.12 -21.38 22.54
N THR A 382 0.02 -20.61 21.47
CA THR A 382 -0.59 -19.28 21.29
C THR A 382 -1.34 -19.22 19.96
N SER A 383 -2.12 -18.16 19.68
CA SER A 383 -2.80 -17.97 18.40
C SER A 383 -1.81 -17.96 17.23
N ILE A 384 -2.21 -18.65 16.15
CA ILE A 384 -1.51 -18.69 14.86
C ILE A 384 -2.21 -17.73 13.89
N ILE A 385 -1.45 -16.78 13.36
CA ILE A 385 -1.94 -15.67 12.54
C ILE A 385 -1.32 -15.78 11.14
N THR A 386 -2.14 -15.70 10.08
CA THR A 386 -1.64 -15.66 8.70
C THR A 386 -1.30 -14.25 8.24
N SER A 387 -0.45 -14.17 7.22
CA SER A 387 -0.30 -12.97 6.38
C SER A 387 -0.15 -13.37 4.93
N GLU A 388 -0.55 -12.49 4.02
CA GLU A 388 -0.43 -12.71 2.58
C GLU A 388 0.96 -12.34 2.04
N HIS A 389 1.43 -13.11 1.06
CA HIS A 389 2.60 -12.76 0.26
C HIS A 389 2.37 -11.42 -0.45
N TRP A 390 3.39 -10.54 -0.44
CA TRP A 390 3.30 -9.13 -0.87
C TRP A 390 2.40 -8.21 -0.03
N ASP A 391 2.05 -8.58 1.20
CA ASP A 391 1.46 -7.65 2.17
C ASP A 391 2.17 -7.65 3.53
N ASP A 392 1.83 -6.67 4.36
CA ASP A 392 2.43 -6.47 5.68
C ASP A 392 1.89 -7.50 6.67
N ALA A 393 2.79 -8.23 7.36
CA ALA A 393 2.39 -9.12 8.43
C ALA A 393 1.94 -8.30 9.66
N LEU A 394 0.70 -8.51 10.11
CA LEU A 394 0.15 -7.90 11.32
C LEU A 394 0.02 -8.94 12.45
N PRO A 395 0.11 -8.55 13.74
CA PRO A 395 0.30 -7.20 14.23
C PRO A 395 1.70 -6.65 13.88
N SER A 396 1.84 -5.33 13.85
CA SER A 396 3.12 -4.64 13.77
C SER A 396 3.79 -4.53 15.15
N ARG A 397 5.11 -4.32 15.17
CA ARG A 397 5.85 -3.96 16.40
C ARG A 397 5.42 -2.58 16.89
N LEU A 398 4.80 -2.49 18.06
CA LEU A 398 4.25 -1.24 18.60
C LEU A 398 4.49 -1.15 20.12
N HIS A 399 4.86 0.04 20.61
CA HIS A 399 5.08 0.32 22.04
C HIS A 399 6.02 -0.67 22.76
N GLY A 400 7.01 -1.23 22.05
CA GLY A 400 7.93 -2.23 22.59
C GLY A 400 7.39 -3.68 22.60
N ARG A 401 6.13 -3.90 22.21
CA ARG A 401 5.57 -5.23 21.94
C ARG A 401 6.13 -5.78 20.63
N ASP A 402 6.68 -6.99 20.67
CA ASP A 402 7.10 -7.75 19.49
C ASP A 402 6.12 -8.91 19.26
N PRO A 403 5.36 -8.90 18.15
CA PRO A 403 4.22 -9.78 17.97
C PRO A 403 4.64 -11.24 17.88
N TYR A 404 5.64 -11.54 17.04
CA TYR A 404 5.98 -12.91 16.64
C TYR A 404 7.09 -13.56 17.48
N SER A 405 7.67 -12.83 18.43
CA SER A 405 8.58 -13.38 19.45
C SER A 405 8.01 -13.38 20.87
N GLN A 406 6.96 -12.61 21.16
CA GLN A 406 6.37 -12.53 22.51
C GLN A 406 4.90 -12.94 22.58
N PHE A 407 4.06 -12.68 21.58
CA PHE A 407 2.60 -12.84 21.71
C PHE A 407 2.05 -14.00 20.88
N PHE A 408 2.35 -14.04 19.58
CA PHE A 408 1.66 -14.85 18.58
C PHE A 408 2.64 -15.67 17.72
N ARG A 409 2.11 -16.61 16.95
CA ARG A 409 2.87 -17.37 15.93
C ARG A 409 2.40 -16.99 14.53
N GLY A 410 3.33 -16.94 13.59
CA GLY A 410 3.00 -17.02 12.17
C GLY A 410 2.77 -18.49 11.76
N LEU A 411 2.27 -18.71 10.55
CA LEU A 411 2.23 -20.03 9.92
C LEU A 411 3.62 -20.68 9.84
N SER A 412 3.70 -22.01 9.90
CA SER A 412 4.96 -22.75 9.85
C SER A 412 5.80 -22.44 8.60
N ASP A 413 5.12 -22.24 7.47
CA ASP A 413 5.73 -22.13 6.14
C ASP A 413 5.87 -20.66 5.68
N GLY A 414 5.59 -19.69 6.57
CA GLY A 414 5.76 -18.25 6.31
C GLY A 414 4.49 -17.53 5.86
N GLN A 415 4.51 -16.89 4.69
CA GLN A 415 3.36 -16.15 4.16
C GLN A 415 2.54 -17.00 3.19
N MET A 416 1.23 -16.81 3.18
CA MET A 416 0.33 -17.46 2.21
C MET A 416 0.72 -17.02 0.79
N THR A 417 1.01 -17.95 -0.12
CA THR A 417 1.54 -17.69 -1.47
C THR A 417 0.50 -17.11 -2.46
N THR A 418 -0.46 -16.33 -1.97
CA THR A 418 -1.66 -15.82 -2.65
C THR A 418 -1.42 -15.24 -4.05
N THR A 419 -0.30 -14.54 -4.27
CA THR A 419 0.01 -13.92 -5.57
C THR A 419 0.66 -14.84 -6.60
N HIS A 420 1.09 -16.06 -6.23
CA HIS A 420 1.60 -17.04 -7.20
C HIS A 420 0.43 -17.60 -8.04
N PRO A 421 0.60 -17.92 -9.34
CA PRO A 421 -0.44 -18.55 -10.14
C PRO A 421 -1.06 -19.76 -9.45
N ASP A 422 -2.36 -19.96 -9.61
CA ASP A 422 -3.03 -21.09 -8.94
C ASP A 422 -2.59 -22.44 -9.50
N SER A 423 -2.28 -23.37 -8.61
CA SER A 423 -1.83 -24.71 -8.92
C SER A 423 -2.34 -25.70 -7.87
N PHE A 424 -2.27 -26.99 -8.18
CA PHE A 424 -2.66 -28.03 -7.22
C PHE A 424 -1.84 -27.93 -5.93
N GLU A 425 -0.53 -27.69 -6.03
CA GLU A 425 0.38 -27.51 -4.89
C GLU A 425 -0.02 -26.30 -4.03
N LYS A 426 -0.36 -25.16 -4.67
CA LYS A 426 -0.84 -23.97 -3.96
C LYS A 426 -2.16 -24.23 -3.22
N ARG A 427 -3.04 -25.05 -3.79
CA ARG A 427 -4.30 -25.43 -3.14
C ARG A 427 -4.06 -26.25 -1.87
N GLU A 428 -3.21 -27.27 -1.94
CA GLU A 428 -2.88 -28.09 -0.77
C GLU A 428 -2.17 -27.24 0.32
N GLN A 429 -1.30 -26.30 -0.08
CA GLN A 429 -0.71 -25.31 0.84
C GLN A 429 -1.77 -24.41 1.49
N LEU A 430 -2.71 -23.86 0.72
CA LEU A 430 -3.81 -23.03 1.22
C LEU A 430 -4.68 -23.79 2.23
N LEU A 431 -5.00 -25.06 1.95
CA LEU A 431 -5.74 -25.93 2.87
C LEU A 431 -4.96 -26.26 4.14
N ALA A 432 -3.65 -26.46 4.05
CA ALA A 432 -2.78 -26.64 5.21
C ALA A 432 -2.76 -25.38 6.09
N TRP A 433 -2.56 -24.18 5.51
CA TRP A 433 -2.57 -22.92 6.25
C TRP A 433 -3.93 -22.61 6.87
N LEU A 434 -5.04 -22.83 6.17
CA LEU A 434 -6.38 -22.66 6.74
C LEU A 434 -6.64 -23.68 7.86
N THR A 435 -6.01 -24.86 7.82
CA THR A 435 -6.08 -25.84 8.90
C THR A 435 -5.24 -25.43 10.12
N GLU A 436 -4.07 -24.84 9.91
CA GLU A 436 -3.17 -24.36 10.97
C GLU A 436 -3.67 -23.07 11.66
N ALA A 437 -4.12 -22.08 10.89
CA ALA A 437 -4.37 -20.72 11.36
C ALA A 437 -5.57 -20.56 12.29
N ASP A 438 -5.43 -19.81 13.38
CA ASP A 438 -6.56 -19.37 14.20
C ASP A 438 -7.17 -18.07 13.64
N PHE A 439 -6.34 -17.22 13.03
CA PHE A 439 -6.75 -15.95 12.43
C PHE A 439 -6.17 -15.77 11.02
N VAL A 440 -7.01 -15.32 10.09
CA VAL A 440 -6.60 -14.86 8.76
C VAL A 440 -6.66 -13.34 8.75
N VAL A 441 -5.54 -12.69 8.41
CA VAL A 441 -5.46 -11.23 8.39
C VAL A 441 -5.12 -10.73 7.00
N LEU A 442 -6.05 -9.96 6.42
CA LEU A 442 -5.85 -9.25 5.17
C LEU A 442 -5.46 -7.81 5.52
N SER A 443 -4.18 -7.47 5.38
CA SER A 443 -3.64 -6.17 5.81
C SER A 443 -3.73 -5.07 4.75
N SER A 444 -4.21 -5.39 3.55
CA SER A 444 -4.69 -4.43 2.56
C SER A 444 -5.64 -5.08 1.55
N GLN A 445 -6.15 -4.27 0.62
CA GLN A 445 -6.93 -4.71 -0.52
C GLN A 445 -6.10 -5.36 -1.65
N ARG A 446 -4.77 -5.36 -1.56
CA ARG A 446 -3.86 -5.57 -2.70
C ARG A 446 -4.18 -6.87 -3.45
N SER A 447 -4.02 -8.03 -2.81
CA SER A 447 -4.36 -9.32 -3.43
C SER A 447 -5.86 -9.45 -3.71
N LEU A 448 -6.68 -9.06 -2.73
CA LEU A 448 -8.15 -9.17 -2.73
C LEU A 448 -8.79 -8.58 -4.00
N TRP A 449 -8.32 -7.42 -4.49
CA TRP A 449 -8.94 -6.71 -5.63
C TRP A 449 -8.11 -6.73 -6.91
N GLN A 450 -6.83 -7.11 -6.88
CA GLN A 450 -6.02 -7.26 -8.10
C GLN A 450 -6.16 -8.67 -8.72
N LEU A 451 -6.10 -9.74 -7.91
CA LEU A 451 -6.07 -11.11 -8.45
C LEU A 451 -7.35 -11.48 -9.24
N PRO A 452 -8.57 -11.04 -8.84
CA PRO A 452 -9.78 -11.28 -9.64
C PRO A 452 -9.79 -10.62 -11.03
N ARG A 453 -8.86 -9.70 -11.32
CA ARG A 453 -8.72 -9.12 -12.68
C ARG A 453 -8.05 -10.07 -13.68
N ILE A 454 -7.39 -11.13 -13.20
CA ILE A 454 -6.85 -12.21 -14.04
C ILE A 454 -7.46 -13.55 -13.57
N PRO A 455 -8.78 -13.76 -13.77
CA PRO A 455 -9.50 -14.87 -13.16
C PRO A 455 -9.03 -16.24 -13.68
N MET A 456 -8.51 -16.32 -14.92
CA MET A 456 -7.95 -17.55 -15.48
C MET A 456 -6.62 -17.97 -14.82
N THR A 457 -5.86 -17.02 -14.27
CA THR A 457 -4.63 -17.31 -13.49
C THR A 457 -4.96 -17.63 -12.03
N TYR A 458 -6.03 -17.04 -11.50
CA TYR A 458 -6.37 -17.02 -10.07
C TYR A 458 -7.78 -17.55 -9.68
N PRO A 459 -8.30 -18.65 -10.28
CA PRO A 459 -9.66 -19.13 -10.01
C PRO A 459 -9.87 -19.65 -8.57
N LEU A 460 -8.85 -20.25 -7.96
CA LEU A 460 -8.87 -20.70 -6.56
C LEU A 460 -8.86 -19.49 -5.61
N MET A 461 -8.06 -18.46 -5.90
CA MET A 461 -8.05 -17.25 -5.05
C MET A 461 -9.37 -16.48 -5.10
N VAL A 462 -10.02 -16.41 -6.27
CA VAL A 462 -11.36 -15.82 -6.41
C VAL A 462 -12.35 -16.56 -5.51
N ARG A 463 -12.37 -17.90 -5.55
CA ARG A 463 -13.25 -18.69 -4.67
C ARG A 463 -12.88 -18.59 -3.20
N TYR A 464 -11.59 -18.52 -2.87
CA TYR A 464 -11.12 -18.36 -1.50
C TYR A 464 -11.63 -17.08 -0.85
N TYR A 465 -11.48 -15.92 -1.50
CA TYR A 465 -11.96 -14.67 -0.94
C TYR A 465 -13.49 -14.63 -0.82
N ASP A 466 -14.20 -15.17 -1.82
CA ASP A 466 -15.66 -15.33 -1.79
C ASP A 466 -16.14 -16.15 -0.59
N ALA A 467 -15.53 -17.31 -0.37
CA ALA A 467 -15.86 -18.21 0.73
C ALA A 467 -15.36 -17.71 2.11
N LEU A 468 -14.34 -16.85 2.15
CA LEU A 468 -13.84 -16.20 3.37
C LEU A 468 -14.78 -15.06 3.81
N PHE A 469 -15.16 -14.16 2.90
CA PHE A 469 -16.01 -13.00 3.21
C PHE A 469 -17.48 -13.38 3.46
N SER A 470 -17.98 -14.45 2.83
CA SER A 470 -19.30 -15.01 3.13
C SER A 470 -19.36 -15.83 4.42
N GLY A 471 -18.20 -16.18 4.99
CA GLY A 471 -18.06 -17.06 6.15
C GLY A 471 -18.27 -18.54 5.86
N GLU A 472 -18.47 -18.93 4.59
CA GLU A 472 -18.69 -20.32 4.16
C GLU A 472 -17.51 -21.24 4.53
N LEU A 473 -16.27 -20.72 4.51
CA LEU A 473 -15.09 -21.46 4.99
C LEU A 473 -15.15 -21.79 6.50
N GLY A 474 -16.07 -21.23 7.28
CA GLY A 474 -16.07 -21.36 8.74
C GLY A 474 -15.14 -20.36 9.44
N PHE A 475 -14.87 -19.22 8.79
CA PHE A 475 -14.18 -18.07 9.37
C PHE A 475 -15.15 -16.89 9.51
N GLU A 476 -15.15 -16.20 10.64
CA GLU A 476 -16.00 -15.01 10.89
C GLU A 476 -15.16 -13.73 10.86
N LYS A 477 -15.65 -12.64 10.25
CA LYS A 477 -14.98 -11.33 10.29
C LYS A 477 -15.20 -10.72 11.68
N VAL A 478 -14.14 -10.69 12.49
CA VAL A 478 -14.18 -10.17 13.88
C VAL A 478 -13.81 -8.70 13.99
N ALA A 479 -13.05 -8.15 13.03
CA ALA A 479 -12.72 -6.73 12.98
C ALA A 479 -12.48 -6.24 11.55
N GLU A 480 -12.73 -4.95 11.34
CA GLU A 480 -12.47 -4.21 10.11
C GLU A 480 -11.96 -2.81 10.46
N PHE A 481 -10.90 -2.35 9.78
CA PHE A 481 -10.33 -1.02 9.98
C PHE A 481 -10.21 -0.33 8.63
N HIS A 482 -10.85 0.82 8.48
CA HIS A 482 -10.87 1.58 7.24
C HIS A 482 -10.92 3.10 7.53
N GLY A 483 -10.17 3.87 6.75
CA GLY A 483 -10.09 5.33 6.89
C GLY A 483 -11.15 6.04 6.06
N ASP A 484 -12.42 5.95 6.46
CA ASP A 484 -13.52 6.58 5.72
C ASP A 484 -13.50 8.11 5.78
N ILE A 485 -13.76 8.74 4.64
CA ILE A 485 -13.91 10.19 4.52
C ILE A 485 -15.35 10.57 4.87
N ASN A 486 -15.56 11.37 5.92
CA ASN A 486 -16.90 11.86 6.28
C ASN A 486 -17.05 13.40 6.28
N ILE A 487 -18.25 13.85 5.95
CA ILE A 487 -18.65 15.28 5.96
C ILE A 487 -19.98 15.36 6.73
N GLY A 488 -19.87 15.46 8.06
CA GLY A 488 -21.03 15.32 8.94
C GLY A 488 -21.59 13.89 8.85
N PRO A 489 -22.89 13.70 8.57
CA PRO A 489 -23.49 12.37 8.42
C PRO A 489 -23.22 11.70 7.07
N LEU A 490 -22.63 12.40 6.08
CA LEU A 490 -22.29 11.81 4.79
C LEU A 490 -20.94 11.08 4.91
N TYR A 491 -20.94 9.77 4.71
CA TYR A 491 -19.74 8.94 4.60
C TYR A 491 -19.44 8.66 3.12
N ILE A 492 -18.17 8.67 2.75
CA ILE A 492 -17.67 8.45 1.39
C ILE A 492 -16.52 7.45 1.47
N SER A 493 -16.77 6.23 0.98
CA SER A 493 -15.75 5.21 0.81
C SER A 493 -15.19 5.35 -0.60
N ASP A 494 -14.00 5.92 -0.71
CA ASP A 494 -13.28 6.07 -1.97
C ASP A 494 -12.76 4.71 -2.48
N THR A 495 -12.26 3.87 -1.55
CA THR A 495 -11.84 2.48 -1.81
C THR A 495 -12.99 1.60 -2.31
N GLY A 496 -14.18 1.73 -1.73
CA GLY A 496 -15.38 0.98 -2.12
C GLY A 496 -16.15 1.58 -3.29
N GLY A 497 -15.92 2.85 -3.64
CA GLY A 497 -16.70 3.58 -4.63
C GLY A 497 -18.17 3.80 -4.22
N LYS A 498 -18.44 3.94 -2.91
CA LYS A 498 -19.77 3.99 -2.28
C LYS A 498 -19.94 5.23 -1.41
N ILE A 499 -21.21 5.61 -1.17
CA ILE A 499 -21.59 6.66 -0.21
C ILE A 499 -22.63 6.13 0.78
N GLY A 500 -22.59 6.62 2.01
CA GLY A 500 -23.48 6.24 3.12
C GLY A 500 -23.99 7.48 3.84
N TRP A 501 -25.14 7.37 4.53
CA TRP A 501 -25.71 8.46 5.30
C TRP A 501 -26.07 8.00 6.71
N GLY A 502 -25.33 8.50 7.70
CA GLY A 502 -25.38 8.07 9.10
C GLY A 502 -24.55 6.82 9.41
N GLU A 503 -24.17 6.05 8.38
CA GLU A 503 -23.46 4.77 8.49
C GLU A 503 -22.33 4.69 7.45
N THR A 504 -21.24 4.00 7.82
CA THR A 504 -20.10 3.70 6.94
C THR A 504 -20.49 2.71 5.84
N PRO A 505 -20.13 2.94 4.56
CA PRO A 505 -20.38 1.98 3.49
C PRO A 505 -19.55 0.70 3.64
N GLU A 506 -20.19 -0.47 3.55
CA GLU A 506 -19.49 -1.76 3.57
C GLU A 506 -18.45 -1.88 2.44
N ILE A 507 -17.28 -2.43 2.77
CA ILE A 507 -16.20 -2.75 1.84
C ILE A 507 -15.77 -4.22 1.98
N GLY A 508 -14.92 -4.71 1.07
CA GLY A 508 -14.41 -6.08 1.09
C GLY A 508 -14.65 -6.80 -0.23
N TRP A 509 -15.35 -7.92 -0.18
CA TRP A 509 -15.74 -8.72 -1.34
C TRP A 509 -17.23 -8.50 -1.69
N PRO A 510 -17.63 -8.51 -2.99
CA PRO A 510 -16.79 -8.60 -4.20
C PRO A 510 -15.97 -7.33 -4.44
N PRO A 511 -14.98 -7.36 -5.36
CA PRO A 511 -14.14 -6.21 -5.67
C PRO A 511 -14.95 -4.96 -6.08
N PRO A 512 -14.45 -3.75 -5.77
CA PRO A 512 -15.18 -2.52 -6.01
C PRO A 512 -15.28 -2.18 -7.51
N PRO A 513 -16.30 -1.38 -7.89
CA PRO A 513 -16.55 -1.00 -9.29
C PRO A 513 -15.45 -0.11 -9.87
N GLU A 514 -15.39 0.00 -11.21
CA GLU A 514 -14.35 0.76 -11.93
C GLU A 514 -14.27 2.27 -11.61
N TRP A 515 -15.28 2.84 -10.95
CA TRP A 515 -15.26 4.24 -10.48
C TRP A 515 -14.77 4.41 -9.03
N ALA A 516 -14.41 3.33 -8.33
CA ALA A 516 -13.68 3.40 -7.07
C ALA A 516 -12.27 3.97 -7.28
N ALA A 517 -11.67 4.45 -6.21
CA ALA A 517 -10.35 5.08 -6.25
C ALA A 517 -9.25 4.10 -6.68
N GLU A 518 -8.27 4.61 -7.42
CA GLU A 518 -7.03 3.91 -7.76
C GLU A 518 -6.29 3.48 -6.48
N GLU A 519 -5.64 2.31 -6.50
CA GLU A 519 -5.08 1.66 -5.31
C GLU A 519 -4.17 2.58 -4.48
N ALA A 520 -3.37 3.44 -5.14
CA ALA A 520 -2.46 4.38 -4.49
C ALA A 520 -3.13 5.47 -3.64
N PHE A 521 -4.46 5.66 -3.69
CA PHE A 521 -5.16 6.57 -2.78
C PHE A 521 -5.16 6.08 -1.33
N SER A 522 -5.15 4.75 -1.10
CA SER A 522 -5.25 4.16 0.24
C SER A 522 -4.09 3.22 0.58
N VAL A 523 -3.56 2.42 -0.35
CA VAL A 523 -2.67 1.29 -0.03
C VAL A 523 -1.35 1.64 0.66
N TYR A 524 -0.91 2.90 0.52
CA TYR A 524 0.33 3.42 1.10
C TYR A 524 0.15 4.17 2.42
N ASP A 525 -1.09 4.47 2.80
CA ASP A 525 -1.41 5.33 3.94
C ASP A 525 -2.42 4.60 4.85
N HIS A 526 -3.69 4.53 4.44
CA HIS A 526 -4.77 3.89 5.19
C HIS A 526 -5.46 2.75 4.38
N PRO A 527 -4.77 1.63 4.09
CA PRO A 527 -5.40 0.47 3.45
C PRO A 527 -6.47 -0.13 4.36
N PRO A 528 -7.61 -0.61 3.83
CA PRO A 528 -8.55 -1.38 4.62
C PRO A 528 -7.89 -2.67 5.16
N VAL A 529 -8.13 -2.98 6.43
CA VAL A 529 -7.66 -4.20 7.09
C VAL A 529 -8.86 -5.02 7.54
N TRP A 530 -8.85 -6.32 7.25
CA TRP A 530 -9.87 -7.28 7.67
C TRP A 530 -9.24 -8.41 8.49
N ILE A 531 -9.84 -8.70 9.66
CA ILE A 531 -9.39 -9.78 10.54
C ILE A 531 -10.52 -10.81 10.63
N PHE A 532 -10.19 -12.04 10.25
CA PHE A 532 -11.10 -13.19 10.30
C PHE A 532 -10.61 -14.18 11.35
N ARG A 533 -11.52 -14.72 12.15
CA ARG A 533 -11.26 -15.74 13.17
C ARG A 533 -11.81 -17.09 12.72
N LYS A 534 -11.06 -18.16 12.91
CA LYS A 534 -11.55 -19.53 12.72
C LYS A 534 -12.63 -19.85 13.75
N THR A 535 -13.74 -20.42 13.28
CA THR A 535 -14.82 -20.92 14.13
C THR A 535 -14.85 -22.45 14.15
N ASP A 536 -15.64 -23.04 15.06
CA ASP A 536 -15.86 -24.49 15.11
C ASP A 536 -16.52 -25.07 13.84
N ALA A 537 -17.01 -24.22 12.92
CA ALA A 537 -17.52 -24.64 11.62
C ALA A 537 -16.41 -25.00 10.62
N TYR A 538 -15.18 -24.51 10.80
CA TYR A 538 -14.06 -24.92 9.95
C TYR A 538 -13.65 -26.36 10.27
N THR A 539 -13.58 -27.19 9.23
CA THR A 539 -12.84 -28.46 9.28
C THR A 539 -12.01 -28.62 8.00
N PRO A 540 -10.95 -29.45 7.99
CA PRO A 540 -10.21 -29.75 6.75
C PRO A 540 -11.11 -30.30 5.64
N ALA A 541 -12.19 -30.99 5.99
CA ALA A 541 -13.19 -31.48 5.03
C ALA A 541 -14.01 -30.33 4.40
N VAL A 542 -14.42 -29.32 5.17
CA VAL A 542 -15.10 -28.12 4.67
C VAL A 542 -14.19 -27.32 3.73
N GLY A 543 -12.92 -27.14 4.10
CA GLY A 543 -11.92 -26.53 3.20
C GLY A 543 -11.79 -27.30 1.88
N GLN A 544 -11.68 -28.63 1.95
CA GLN A 544 -11.59 -29.49 0.77
C GLN A 544 -12.86 -29.45 -0.10
N GLU A 545 -14.05 -29.37 0.49
CA GLU A 545 -15.32 -29.27 -0.24
C GLU A 545 -15.44 -27.94 -0.99
N ILE A 546 -15.03 -26.84 -0.36
CA ILE A 546 -15.14 -25.48 -0.91
C ILE A 546 -14.07 -25.20 -1.98
N LEU A 547 -12.83 -25.60 -1.74
CA LEU A 547 -11.67 -25.24 -2.57
C LEU A 547 -11.15 -26.41 -3.43
N GLY A 548 -11.32 -27.65 -2.99
CA GLY A 548 -10.88 -28.86 -3.72
C GLY A 548 -11.64 -29.12 -5.02
N ASN A 549 -12.86 -28.60 -5.14
CA ASN A 549 -13.71 -28.73 -6.33
C ASN A 549 -13.36 -27.75 -7.46
N ILE A 550 -12.41 -26.82 -7.26
CA ILE A 550 -11.92 -25.95 -8.35
C ILE A 550 -11.06 -26.76 -9.32
N ASP A 551 -11.47 -26.82 -10.59
CA ASP A 551 -10.73 -27.52 -11.65
C ASP A 551 -9.52 -26.70 -12.12
N LEU A 552 -8.39 -26.93 -11.44
CA LEU A 552 -7.10 -26.33 -11.77
C LEU A 552 -6.44 -26.92 -13.03
N SER A 553 -7.04 -27.93 -13.68
CA SER A 553 -6.56 -28.38 -15.00
C SER A 553 -6.88 -27.38 -16.13
N GLN A 554 -7.87 -26.50 -15.91
CA GLN A 554 -8.25 -25.41 -16.82
C GLN A 554 -7.60 -24.07 -16.44
N GLN A 555 -6.69 -24.04 -15.45
CA GLN A 555 -5.94 -22.83 -15.12
C GLN A 555 -5.06 -22.44 -16.31
N ILE A 556 -5.12 -21.15 -16.68
CA ILE A 556 -4.25 -20.60 -17.72
C ILE A 556 -3.51 -19.43 -17.11
N THR A 557 -2.20 -19.59 -16.93
CA THR A 557 -1.35 -18.50 -16.43
C THR A 557 -1.18 -17.43 -17.51
N MET A 558 -1.94 -16.35 -17.36
CA MET A 558 -1.96 -15.17 -18.23
C MET A 558 -1.24 -14.00 -17.56
N ASN A 559 -0.56 -13.18 -18.38
CA ASN A 559 -0.07 -11.87 -17.95
C ASN A 559 -1.18 -10.79 -18.04
N PRO A 560 -0.99 -9.58 -17.45
CA PRO A 560 -2.02 -8.53 -17.43
C PRO A 560 -2.53 -8.10 -18.82
N GLN A 561 -1.67 -8.10 -19.86
CA GLN A 561 -2.08 -7.81 -21.23
C GLN A 561 -3.02 -8.89 -21.78
N GLN A 562 -2.60 -10.15 -21.72
CA GLN A 562 -3.36 -11.28 -22.24
C GLN A 562 -4.74 -11.35 -21.57
N ALA A 563 -4.79 -11.11 -20.26
CA ALA A 563 -6.02 -11.07 -19.49
C ALA A 563 -6.96 -9.92 -19.91
N THR A 564 -6.41 -8.78 -20.32
CA THR A 564 -7.19 -7.66 -20.86
C THR A 564 -7.69 -7.93 -22.28
N GLU A 565 -6.91 -8.63 -23.10
CA GLU A 565 -7.27 -8.99 -24.48
C GLU A 565 -8.26 -10.17 -24.55
N ALA A 566 -8.22 -11.08 -23.57
CA ALA A 566 -9.08 -12.26 -23.47
C ALA A 566 -9.43 -12.59 -22.00
N PRO A 567 -10.35 -11.87 -21.33
CA PRO A 567 -10.65 -12.05 -19.91
C PRO A 567 -11.08 -13.46 -19.48
N ASN A 568 -11.63 -14.24 -20.43
CA ASN A 568 -12.06 -15.62 -20.25
C ASN A 568 -11.17 -16.64 -20.98
N GLY A 569 -9.94 -16.28 -21.37
CA GLY A 569 -9.02 -17.16 -22.09
C GLY A 569 -9.47 -17.55 -23.51
N LEU A 570 -10.36 -16.77 -24.14
CA LEU A 570 -11.04 -17.09 -25.41
C LEU A 570 -11.96 -18.33 -25.35
N LEU A 571 -12.35 -18.76 -24.14
CA LEU A 571 -13.39 -19.77 -23.97
C LEU A 571 -14.74 -19.22 -24.46
N LEU A 572 -15.63 -20.11 -24.90
CA LEU A 572 -17.01 -19.72 -25.19
C LEU A 572 -17.73 -19.43 -23.87
N THR A 573 -18.40 -18.29 -23.76
CA THR A 573 -19.37 -18.04 -22.69
C THR A 573 -20.58 -18.95 -22.92
N GLU A 574 -20.93 -19.76 -21.91
CA GLU A 574 -22.16 -20.59 -21.90
C GLU A 574 -23.45 -19.76 -21.86
#